data_AF-A0A956ASJ8-F1
#
_entry.id   AF-A0A956ASJ8-F1
#
_cell.length_a   1.000
_cell.length_b   1.000
_cell.length_c   1.000
_cell.angle_alpha   90.00
_cell.angle_beta   90.00
_cell.angle_gamma   90.00
#
_symmetry.space_group_name_H-M   'P 1'
#
loop_
_entity.id
_entity.type
_entity.pdbx_description
1 polymer ?
#
loop_
_entity_poly.entity_id
_entity_poly.type
_entity_poly.pdbx_seq_one_letter_code
_entity_poly.pdbx_strand_id
1 'polypeptide(L)'
;MRCPPRQSLRWAMLIWGIGVTVCPGCGTETSLPVPQPAPDEAGDASVGVGVCAGFDPAGYCDRDDLIQCGEHGRYSVDCAGQGQRCGWDEGRGVFACLGETPMNPPAEPRPAEPPPADDPPPADDPPADDPPPADDGCQGVDFLGTCRGDVAVWCDQGALQQRDCGARGEVCGWIDAEIGYYCATPPAPPAEPDPPPAPDPGPGPAPSDECSDPVEQMVITLANQARAAIGARALACDALLTRVARAHSSDMCNRGFFDHTNPEGMQPWDRIAAAGGSFRTAGENIAWGQGSAEEVHRTWMNSPGHRRNIESTAYGHIGVGLDRCGGRPYWTQVFTD
;
A
#
# COMPACT_ATOMS: atom_id res chain seq x y z
N MET A 1 -20.31 80.30 -24.19
CA MET A 1 -19.12 80.70 -23.39
C MET A 1 -17.90 80.05 -24.04
N ARG A 2 -16.83 80.81 -24.25
CA ARG A 2 -15.53 80.34 -24.79
C ARG A 2 -14.64 79.82 -23.64
N CYS A 3 -13.95 78.70 -23.86
CA CYS A 3 -12.50 78.54 -23.63
C CYS A 3 -11.95 77.32 -24.42
N PRO A 4 -10.64 77.29 -24.77
CA PRO A 4 -10.07 76.54 -25.92
C PRO A 4 -9.03 75.46 -25.48
N PRO A 5 -7.96 75.06 -26.23
CA PRO A 5 -7.94 73.94 -27.20
C PRO A 5 -6.73 72.94 -27.10
N ARG A 6 -6.68 71.95 -28.03
CA ARG A 6 -5.53 71.12 -28.53
C ARG A 6 -4.98 70.03 -27.57
N GLN A 7 -4.58 68.80 -27.97
CA GLN A 7 -3.74 68.30 -29.09
C GLN A 7 -4.09 66.79 -29.37
N SER A 8 -4.44 66.33 -30.59
CA SER A 8 -3.61 65.63 -31.62
C SER A 8 -2.70 64.50 -31.08
N LEU A 9 -2.81 63.22 -31.48
CA LEU A 9 -2.49 62.60 -32.80
C LEU A 9 -3.11 61.17 -32.87
N ARG A 10 -3.90 60.81 -33.91
CA ARG A 10 -3.55 59.98 -35.10
C ARG A 10 -2.83 58.65 -34.76
N TRP A 11 -3.31 57.46 -35.12
CA TRP A 11 -3.53 56.96 -36.49
C TRP A 11 -4.42 55.69 -36.56
N ALA A 12 -5.19 55.61 -37.66
CA ALA A 12 -5.76 54.48 -38.43
C ALA A 12 -6.61 53.39 -37.72
N MET A 13 -7.91 53.18 -38.05
CA MET A 13 -8.49 52.63 -39.31
C MET A 13 -7.90 51.24 -39.65
N LEU A 14 -8.62 50.14 -39.92
CA LEU A 14 -9.94 49.83 -40.53
C LEU A 14 -10.19 48.33 -40.16
N ILE A 15 -11.39 47.87 -39.75
CA ILE A 15 -12.45 47.29 -40.62
C ILE A 15 -11.95 45.99 -41.29
N TRP A 16 -12.53 44.79 -41.24
CA TRP A 16 -13.85 44.17 -41.00
C TRP A 16 -13.56 42.71 -40.58
N GLY A 17 -14.44 41.85 -40.10
CA GLY A 17 -15.89 41.78 -40.13
C GLY A 17 -16.32 40.45 -39.50
N ILE A 18 -17.51 40.49 -38.95
CA ILE A 18 -18.22 39.39 -38.28
C ILE A 18 -18.61 38.33 -39.30
N GLY A 19 -18.62 37.05 -38.89
CA GLY A 19 -19.23 35.98 -39.67
C GLY A 19 -19.28 34.66 -38.92
N VAL A 20 -20.16 34.54 -37.93
CA VAL A 20 -20.61 33.25 -37.41
C VAL A 20 -21.67 32.71 -38.37
N THR A 21 -21.42 31.56 -38.97
CA THR A 21 -22.44 30.73 -39.64
C THR A 21 -22.22 29.29 -39.21
N VAL A 22 -23.20 28.75 -38.50
CA VAL A 22 -23.32 27.31 -38.22
C VAL A 22 -24.22 26.72 -39.30
N CYS A 23 -23.84 25.58 -39.88
CA CYS A 23 -24.78 24.61 -40.44
C CYS A 23 -24.17 23.18 -40.46
N PRO A 24 -25.01 22.12 -40.41
CA PRO A 24 -24.65 20.80 -39.87
C PRO A 24 -24.53 19.67 -40.92
N GLY A 25 -23.73 18.64 -40.59
CA GLY A 25 -23.94 17.22 -40.95
C GLY A 25 -23.70 16.74 -42.39
N CYS A 26 -22.63 15.96 -42.61
CA CYS A 26 -22.60 14.63 -43.27
C CYS A 26 -21.14 14.21 -43.57
N GLY A 27 -20.81 12.94 -43.32
CA GLY A 27 -19.44 12.39 -43.42
C GLY A 27 -19.03 11.87 -44.79
N THR A 28 -17.75 11.49 -44.92
CA THR A 28 -17.21 10.24 -45.52
C THR A 28 -15.68 10.30 -45.48
N GLU A 29 -15.06 9.14 -45.29
CA GLU A 29 -13.62 8.90 -45.22
C GLU A 29 -12.87 9.20 -46.54
N THR A 30 -11.63 9.71 -46.44
CA THR A 30 -10.58 9.44 -47.44
C THR A 30 -9.21 9.61 -46.79
N SER A 31 -8.35 8.61 -47.00
CA SER A 31 -7.03 8.47 -46.38
C SER A 31 -5.91 9.26 -47.09
N LEU A 32 -4.93 9.67 -46.28
CA LEU A 32 -3.53 10.09 -46.54
C LEU A 32 -3.27 11.55 -47.00
N PRO A 33 -2.12 12.18 -46.65
CA PRO A 33 -0.93 11.65 -45.96
C PRO A 33 -0.54 12.37 -44.64
N VAL A 34 0.28 11.69 -43.84
CA VAL A 34 0.88 12.14 -42.57
C VAL A 34 1.82 13.34 -42.78
N PRO A 35 1.66 14.45 -42.04
CA PRO A 35 2.74 15.39 -41.78
C PRO A 35 3.37 15.11 -40.40
N GLN A 36 4.70 14.98 -40.36
CA GLN A 36 5.47 14.96 -39.12
C GLN A 36 5.48 16.36 -38.48
N PRO A 37 5.22 16.53 -37.18
CA PRO A 37 5.50 17.79 -36.51
C PRO A 37 6.85 17.73 -35.76
N ALA A 38 7.60 18.83 -35.88
CA ALA A 38 8.70 19.20 -34.98
C ALA A 38 8.14 19.68 -33.62
N PRO A 39 8.95 19.71 -32.54
CA PRO A 39 8.44 19.55 -31.18
C PRO A 39 8.19 20.88 -30.45
N ASP A 40 7.52 20.71 -29.30
CA ASP A 40 7.43 21.59 -28.13
C ASP A 40 6.28 22.62 -28.08
N GLU A 41 5.21 22.28 -27.34
CA GLU A 41 4.79 22.92 -26.06
C GLU A 41 3.33 22.52 -25.68
N ALA A 42 3.21 21.84 -24.53
CA ALA A 42 2.06 21.69 -23.61
C ALA A 42 0.67 21.16 -24.11
N GLY A 43 0.23 20.00 -23.57
CA GLY A 43 -1.18 19.60 -23.56
C GLY A 43 -1.47 18.14 -23.18
N ASP A 44 -1.94 17.96 -21.94
CA ASP A 44 -2.61 16.84 -21.28
C ASP A 44 -3.41 15.80 -22.13
N ALA A 45 -3.20 14.50 -21.86
CA ALA A 45 -4.23 13.44 -21.66
C ALA A 45 -3.70 12.01 -21.98
N SER A 46 -3.44 11.24 -20.92
CA SER A 46 -3.70 9.80 -20.77
C SER A 46 -3.42 8.82 -21.93
N VAL A 47 -2.20 8.24 -21.96
CA VAL A 47 -1.92 6.78 -22.08
C VAL A 47 -0.58 6.54 -21.35
N GLY A 48 -0.52 5.53 -20.48
CA GLY A 48 0.54 5.36 -19.48
C GLY A 48 1.98 5.37 -20.02
N VAL A 49 2.79 6.30 -19.52
CA VAL A 49 4.25 6.22 -19.53
C VAL A 49 4.70 6.61 -18.13
N GLY A 50 5.04 5.60 -17.31
CA GLY A 50 5.52 5.80 -15.96
C GLY A 50 6.84 6.57 -15.99
N VAL A 51 6.88 7.74 -15.36
CA VAL A 51 8.08 8.58 -15.26
C VAL A 51 9.08 7.90 -14.33
N CYS A 52 10.25 7.52 -14.86
CA CYS A 52 11.36 6.89 -14.13
C CYS A 52 12.16 7.89 -13.26
N ALA A 53 11.48 8.71 -12.46
CA ALA A 53 12.14 9.63 -11.55
C ALA A 53 12.39 8.94 -10.19
N GLY A 54 13.65 8.68 -9.84
CA GLY A 54 14.05 8.10 -8.55
C GLY A 54 14.38 6.60 -8.54
N PHE A 55 14.79 6.03 -9.67
CA PHE A 55 14.96 4.58 -9.82
C PHE A 55 16.24 4.03 -9.18
N ASP A 56 16.13 2.86 -8.53
CA ASP A 56 17.26 1.96 -8.29
C ASP A 56 17.62 1.29 -9.63
N PRO A 57 18.82 1.51 -10.21
CA PRO A 57 19.20 0.93 -11.50
C PRO A 57 19.13 -0.62 -11.51
N ALA A 58 19.04 -1.26 -10.35
CA ALA A 58 18.85 -2.70 -10.22
C ALA A 58 17.41 -3.18 -10.52
N GLY A 59 16.41 -2.28 -10.57
CA GLY A 59 14.98 -2.66 -10.63
C GLY A 59 14.44 -3.16 -9.29
N TYR A 60 13.21 -3.69 -9.28
CA TYR A 60 12.65 -4.39 -8.12
C TYR A 60 11.60 -5.41 -8.56
N CYS A 61 11.27 -6.36 -7.68
CA CYS A 61 10.19 -7.33 -7.91
C CYS A 61 8.87 -6.85 -7.34
N ASP A 62 7.81 -6.86 -8.16
CA ASP A 62 6.41 -6.75 -7.73
C ASP A 62 5.74 -8.10 -7.98
N ARG A 63 5.59 -8.90 -6.93
CA ARG A 63 5.23 -10.33 -7.02
C ARG A 63 6.28 -11.07 -7.88
N ASP A 64 5.85 -11.79 -8.92
CA ASP A 64 6.74 -12.49 -9.86
C ASP A 64 7.11 -11.63 -11.09
N ASP A 65 6.68 -10.36 -11.15
CA ASP A 65 7.02 -9.44 -12.23
C ASP A 65 8.26 -8.62 -11.90
N LEU A 66 9.18 -8.54 -12.86
CA LEU A 66 10.36 -7.70 -12.77
C LEU A 66 10.05 -6.29 -13.29
N ILE A 67 10.16 -5.29 -12.42
CA ILE A 67 9.93 -3.89 -12.75
C ILE A 67 11.25 -3.20 -13.06
N GLN A 68 11.37 -2.65 -14.27
CA GLN A 68 12.57 -1.96 -14.74
C GLN A 68 12.24 -0.64 -15.45
N CYS A 69 13.26 0.21 -15.56
CA CYS A 69 13.22 1.46 -16.30
C CYS A 69 14.19 1.37 -17.49
N GLY A 70 13.67 1.64 -18.69
CA GLY A 70 14.45 1.69 -19.93
C GLY A 70 14.33 3.04 -20.62
N GLU A 71 14.90 3.13 -21.82
CA GLU A 71 14.91 4.35 -22.66
C GLU A 71 13.50 4.90 -22.96
N HIS A 72 12.48 4.03 -22.93
CA HIS A 72 11.08 4.37 -23.20
C HIS A 72 10.19 4.40 -21.94
N GLY A 73 10.78 4.45 -20.73
CA GLY A 73 10.07 4.52 -19.45
C GLY A 73 10.00 3.21 -18.69
N ARG A 74 9.10 3.15 -17.69
CA ARG A 74 8.90 1.95 -16.86
C ARG A 74 8.23 0.84 -17.66
N TYR A 75 8.81 -0.35 -17.65
CA TYR A 75 8.20 -1.55 -18.19
C TYR A 75 8.23 -2.70 -17.17
N SER A 76 7.29 -3.63 -17.32
CA SER A 76 7.19 -4.85 -16.52
C SER A 76 7.60 -6.04 -17.38
N VAL A 77 8.39 -6.96 -16.82
CA VAL A 77 8.71 -8.25 -17.44
C VAL A 77 8.00 -9.33 -16.63
N ASP A 78 7.06 -10.02 -17.28
CA ASP A 78 6.36 -11.18 -16.73
C ASP A 78 7.32 -12.38 -16.68
N CYS A 79 7.91 -12.62 -15.49
CA CYS A 79 8.80 -13.76 -15.29
C CYS A 79 7.99 -15.07 -15.17
N ALA A 80 6.81 -15.01 -14.56
CA ALA A 80 5.93 -16.17 -14.36
C ALA A 80 5.46 -16.77 -15.69
N GLY A 81 5.09 -15.92 -16.66
CA GLY A 81 4.76 -16.32 -18.03
C GLY A 81 5.93 -16.96 -18.79
N GLN A 82 7.16 -16.79 -18.29
CA GLN A 82 8.38 -17.43 -18.82
C GLN A 82 8.82 -18.65 -18.00
N GLY A 83 8.05 -19.06 -16.99
CA GLY A 83 8.41 -20.17 -16.09
C GLY A 83 9.57 -19.83 -15.15
N GLN A 84 9.77 -18.54 -14.87
CA GLN A 84 10.83 -17.99 -14.03
C GLN A 84 10.22 -17.24 -12.85
N ARG A 85 11.03 -16.92 -11.84
CA ARG A 85 10.63 -16.03 -10.74
C ARG A 85 11.50 -14.79 -10.73
N CYS A 86 10.92 -13.64 -10.41
CA CYS A 86 11.70 -12.43 -10.18
C CYS A 86 12.54 -12.60 -8.92
N GLY A 87 13.85 -12.34 -9.00
CA GLY A 87 14.76 -12.47 -7.87
C GLY A 87 16.04 -11.67 -8.06
N TRP A 88 16.80 -11.51 -6.97
CA TRP A 88 18.09 -10.81 -6.98
C TRP A 88 19.18 -11.70 -7.57
N ASP A 89 19.86 -11.25 -8.63
CA ASP A 89 21.02 -11.93 -9.20
C ASP A 89 22.30 -11.38 -8.58
N GLU A 90 22.92 -12.14 -7.66
CA GLU A 90 24.17 -11.74 -6.99
C GLU A 90 25.35 -11.57 -7.97
N GLY A 91 25.36 -12.29 -9.08
CA GLY A 91 26.43 -12.23 -10.08
C GLY A 91 26.35 -10.98 -10.96
N ARG A 92 25.14 -10.45 -11.16
CA ARG A 92 24.89 -9.22 -11.94
C ARG A 92 24.60 -7.99 -11.09
N GLY A 93 24.32 -8.17 -9.79
CA GLY A 93 23.98 -7.08 -8.86
C GLY A 93 22.67 -6.36 -9.22
N VAL A 94 21.72 -7.07 -9.83
CA VAL A 94 20.43 -6.52 -10.29
C VAL A 94 19.30 -7.53 -10.08
N PHE A 95 18.05 -7.08 -10.04
CA PHE A 95 16.90 -7.98 -10.11
C PHE A 95 16.71 -8.51 -11.54
N ALA A 96 16.40 -9.79 -11.67
CA ALA A 96 16.20 -10.47 -12.94
C ALA A 96 15.13 -11.57 -12.84
N CYS A 97 14.58 -11.99 -13.98
CA CYS A 97 13.85 -13.25 -14.06
C CYS A 97 14.86 -14.39 -13.99
N LEU A 98 14.81 -15.17 -12.91
CA LEU A 98 15.69 -16.29 -12.66
C LEU A 98 14.92 -17.59 -12.92
N GLY A 99 15.48 -18.45 -13.77
CA GLY A 99 15.00 -19.82 -13.90
C GLY A 99 15.40 -20.62 -12.67
N GLU A 100 14.53 -21.52 -12.22
CA GLU A 100 14.92 -22.54 -11.26
C GLU A 100 16.13 -23.26 -11.86
N THR A 101 17.29 -23.16 -11.21
CA THR A 101 18.37 -24.11 -11.49
C THR A 101 17.77 -25.48 -11.18
N PRO A 102 17.76 -26.43 -12.14
CA PRO A 102 17.13 -27.72 -11.89
C PRO A 102 17.88 -28.36 -10.72
N MET A 103 17.20 -28.48 -9.58
CA MET A 103 17.57 -29.50 -8.61
C MET A 103 17.62 -30.82 -9.37
N ASN A 104 18.76 -31.50 -9.29
CA ASN A 104 18.99 -32.81 -9.88
C ASN A 104 17.72 -33.68 -9.78
N PRO A 105 17.13 -34.13 -10.90
CA PRO A 105 16.05 -35.10 -10.82
C PRO A 105 16.61 -36.42 -10.25
N PRO A 106 15.87 -37.13 -9.38
CA PRO A 106 16.23 -38.49 -9.04
C PRO A 106 16.05 -39.40 -10.27
N ALA A 107 17.19 -40.01 -10.66
CA ALA A 107 17.45 -41.21 -11.46
C ALA A 107 16.42 -41.74 -12.48
N GLU A 108 16.87 -41.93 -13.72
CA GLU A 108 16.23 -42.89 -14.64
C GLU A 108 16.56 -44.34 -14.24
N PRO A 109 15.57 -45.22 -14.05
CA PRO A 109 15.82 -46.65 -14.00
C PRO A 109 16.15 -47.20 -15.40
N ARG A 110 17.12 -48.12 -15.46
CA ARG A 110 17.56 -48.81 -16.68
C ARG A 110 16.38 -49.54 -17.35
N PRO A 111 16.31 -49.60 -18.70
CA PRO A 111 15.25 -50.33 -19.39
C PRO A 111 15.29 -51.83 -19.07
N ALA A 112 14.12 -52.38 -18.77
CA ALA A 112 13.90 -53.80 -18.51
C ALA A 112 14.00 -54.65 -19.79
N GLU A 113 14.59 -55.84 -19.67
CA GLU A 113 14.56 -56.89 -20.69
C GLU A 113 13.12 -57.42 -20.90
N PRO A 114 12.75 -57.92 -22.09
CA PRO A 114 11.42 -58.45 -22.34
C PRO A 114 11.18 -59.76 -21.56
N PRO A 115 9.93 -60.01 -21.10
CA PRO A 115 9.64 -61.16 -20.25
C PRO A 115 9.64 -62.48 -21.05
N PRO A 116 10.08 -63.61 -20.46
CA PRO A 116 9.79 -64.94 -20.99
C PRO A 116 8.33 -65.33 -20.75
N ALA A 117 7.85 -66.27 -21.57
CA ALA A 117 6.47 -66.72 -21.67
C ALA A 117 5.91 -67.37 -20.38
N ASP A 118 4.57 -67.32 -20.29
CA ASP A 118 3.71 -67.65 -19.16
C ASP A 118 3.95 -69.03 -18.51
N ASP A 119 4.08 -69.03 -17.18
CA ASP A 119 3.84 -70.18 -16.30
C ASP A 119 2.53 -69.95 -15.51
N PRO A 120 1.70 -70.98 -15.28
CA PRO A 120 0.40 -70.84 -14.60
C PRO A 120 0.57 -70.50 -13.10
N PRO A 121 -0.38 -69.76 -12.50
CA PRO A 121 -0.23 -69.27 -11.14
C PRO A 121 -0.36 -70.42 -10.11
N PRO A 122 0.52 -70.50 -9.09
CA PRO A 122 0.23 -71.26 -7.89
C PRO A 122 -0.75 -70.49 -6.98
N ALA A 123 -1.48 -71.25 -6.17
CA ALA A 123 -2.66 -70.85 -5.41
C ALA A 123 -2.41 -69.73 -4.39
N ASP A 124 -3.46 -68.94 -4.16
CA ASP A 124 -3.54 -67.83 -3.20
C ASP A 124 -3.14 -68.24 -1.77
N ASP A 125 -2.01 -67.73 -1.29
CA ASP A 125 -1.78 -67.57 0.14
C ASP A 125 -2.43 -66.26 0.62
N PRO A 126 -3.15 -66.23 1.76
CA PRO A 126 -3.75 -65.00 2.26
C PRO A 126 -2.66 -63.99 2.65
N PRO A 127 -2.84 -62.68 2.38
CA PRO A 127 -1.85 -61.68 2.75
C PRO A 127 -1.66 -61.67 4.26
N ALA A 128 -0.39 -61.70 4.67
CA ALA A 128 0.03 -61.39 6.03
C ALA A 128 -0.47 -59.99 6.38
N ASP A 129 -1.04 -59.85 7.57
CA ASP A 129 -1.44 -58.56 8.11
C ASP A 129 -0.25 -57.59 8.04
N ASP A 130 -0.36 -56.57 7.19
CA ASP A 130 0.59 -55.46 7.15
C ASP A 130 0.67 -54.84 8.55
N PRO A 131 1.87 -54.63 9.12
CA PRO A 131 1.99 -53.86 10.35
C PRO A 131 1.41 -52.47 10.11
N PRO A 132 0.64 -51.90 11.07
CA PRO A 132 0.04 -50.59 10.89
C PRO A 132 1.12 -49.56 10.55
N PRO A 133 0.85 -48.61 9.63
CA PRO A 133 1.82 -47.60 9.25
C PRO A 133 2.32 -46.87 10.51
N ALA A 134 3.63 -46.60 10.53
CA ALA A 134 4.26 -45.85 11.61
C ALA A 134 3.46 -44.58 11.90
N ASP A 135 3.04 -44.43 13.15
CA ASP A 135 2.27 -43.30 13.69
C ASP A 135 2.78 -42.00 13.07
N ASP A 136 1.99 -41.40 12.16
CA ASP A 136 2.37 -40.15 11.56
C ASP A 136 2.36 -39.14 12.71
N GLY A 137 3.51 -38.60 13.10
CA GLY A 137 3.63 -37.73 14.28
C GLY A 137 2.70 -36.49 14.27
N CYS A 138 1.97 -36.29 13.18
CA CYS A 138 0.99 -35.25 12.94
C CYS A 138 -0.48 -35.73 12.95
N GLN A 139 -0.77 -37.03 13.13
CA GLN A 139 -2.12 -37.56 13.35
C GLN A 139 -3.13 -37.10 12.29
N GLY A 140 -2.74 -37.07 11.02
CA GLY A 140 -3.57 -36.59 9.90
C GLY A 140 -3.82 -35.07 9.86
N VAL A 141 -3.14 -34.27 10.68
CA VAL A 141 -3.15 -32.80 10.62
C VAL A 141 -2.03 -32.34 9.69
N ASP A 142 -2.32 -31.44 8.76
CA ASP A 142 -1.32 -30.86 7.86
C ASP A 142 -0.75 -29.53 8.40
N PHE A 143 0.04 -28.83 7.58
CA PHE A 143 0.68 -27.57 7.98
C PHE A 143 -0.32 -26.42 8.16
N LEU A 144 -1.51 -26.48 7.52
CA LEU A 144 -2.56 -25.49 7.68
C LEU A 144 -3.30 -25.67 9.01
N GLY A 145 -3.21 -26.87 9.60
CA GLY A 145 -3.73 -27.16 10.91
C GLY A 145 -5.25 -27.25 10.96
N THR A 146 -5.77 -27.38 12.18
CA THR A 146 -7.19 -27.48 12.48
C THR A 146 -7.46 -26.96 13.89
N CYS A 147 -8.71 -26.60 14.16
CA CYS A 147 -9.16 -26.22 15.50
C CYS A 147 -9.74 -27.40 16.25
N ARG A 148 -9.27 -27.63 17.48
CA ARG A 148 -9.87 -28.55 18.45
C ARG A 148 -10.43 -27.73 19.61
N GLY A 149 -11.64 -27.19 19.41
CA GLY A 149 -12.17 -26.14 20.29
C GLY A 149 -11.38 -24.85 20.13
N ASP A 150 -10.93 -24.24 21.23
CA ASP A 150 -10.09 -23.03 21.23
C ASP A 150 -8.58 -23.35 21.10
N VAL A 151 -8.20 -24.59 20.82
CA VAL A 151 -6.81 -24.99 20.61
C VAL A 151 -6.53 -25.13 19.11
N ALA A 152 -5.60 -24.32 18.60
CA ALA A 152 -5.05 -24.48 17.25
C ALA A 152 -4.03 -25.61 17.24
N VAL A 153 -4.17 -26.55 16.31
CA VAL A 153 -3.31 -27.72 16.16
C VAL A 153 -2.78 -27.78 14.73
N TRP A 154 -1.47 -27.85 14.53
CA TRP A 154 -0.87 -27.90 13.19
C TRP A 154 0.34 -28.83 13.16
N CYS A 155 0.68 -29.35 11.99
CA CYS A 155 1.89 -30.14 11.80
C CYS A 155 3.03 -29.24 11.36
N ASP A 156 4.09 -29.20 12.17
CA ASP A 156 5.32 -28.51 11.81
C ASP A 156 6.50 -29.45 11.99
N GLN A 157 7.35 -29.53 10.97
CA GLN A 157 8.53 -30.40 10.93
C GLN A 157 8.24 -31.88 11.29
N GLY A 158 7.07 -32.40 10.93
CA GLY A 158 6.66 -33.78 11.22
C GLY A 158 6.23 -34.04 12.67
N ALA A 159 6.03 -32.98 13.45
CA ALA A 159 5.52 -33.06 14.82
C ALA A 159 4.25 -32.21 14.99
N LEU A 160 3.28 -32.75 15.73
CA LEU A 160 2.07 -32.04 16.09
C LEU A 160 2.36 -30.89 17.07
N GLN A 161 2.10 -29.67 16.64
CA GLN A 161 2.13 -28.47 17.45
C GLN A 161 0.73 -28.11 17.93
N GLN A 162 0.64 -27.49 19.11
CA GLN A 162 -0.63 -27.06 19.69
C GLN A 162 -0.48 -25.70 20.37
N ARG A 163 -1.50 -24.85 20.24
CA ARG A 163 -1.56 -23.55 20.90
C ARG A 163 -2.96 -23.30 21.46
N ASP A 164 -3.03 -23.08 22.77
CA ASP A 164 -4.27 -22.71 23.46
C ASP A 164 -4.57 -21.22 23.24
N CYS A 165 -5.57 -20.94 22.40
CA CYS A 165 -6.00 -19.58 22.09
C CYS A 165 -6.90 -19.03 23.20
N GLY A 166 -7.70 -19.89 23.84
CA GLY A 166 -8.61 -19.52 24.92
C GLY A 166 -7.87 -18.96 26.14
N ALA A 167 -6.71 -19.53 26.49
CA ALA A 167 -5.83 -19.01 27.55
C ALA A 167 -5.35 -17.57 27.30
N ARG A 168 -5.47 -17.08 26.06
CA ARG A 168 -5.02 -15.76 25.61
C ARG A 168 -6.18 -14.80 25.29
N GLY A 169 -7.42 -15.22 25.52
CA GLY A 169 -8.61 -14.46 25.13
C GLY A 169 -8.82 -14.39 23.61
N GLU A 170 -8.19 -15.31 22.88
CA GLU A 170 -8.32 -15.50 21.44
C GLU A 170 -9.23 -16.71 21.18
N VAL A 171 -9.73 -16.85 19.96
CA VAL A 171 -10.45 -18.06 19.51
C VAL A 171 -9.66 -18.72 18.38
N CYS A 172 -9.68 -20.04 18.31
CA CYS A 172 -9.10 -20.73 17.16
C CYS A 172 -9.98 -20.48 15.94
N GLY A 173 -9.38 -19.99 14.85
CA GLY A 173 -10.10 -19.69 13.62
C GLY A 173 -9.20 -19.71 12.40
N TRP A 174 -9.82 -19.79 11.23
CA TRP A 174 -9.12 -19.67 9.95
C TRP A 174 -8.64 -18.23 9.76
N ILE A 175 -7.33 -18.04 9.50
CA ILE A 175 -6.74 -16.73 9.23
C ILE A 175 -6.76 -16.46 7.73
N ASP A 176 -6.01 -17.25 6.97
CA ASP A 176 -5.93 -17.20 5.51
C ASP A 176 -5.26 -18.48 4.97
N ALA A 177 -5.04 -18.55 3.65
CA ALA A 177 -4.45 -19.71 2.99
C ALA A 177 -2.93 -19.87 3.21
N GLU A 178 -2.26 -18.85 3.75
CA GLU A 178 -0.82 -18.88 4.05
C GLU A 178 -0.56 -19.35 5.49
N ILE A 179 -1.40 -18.90 6.44
CA ILE A 179 -1.27 -19.15 7.88
C ILE A 179 -2.14 -20.34 8.34
N GLY A 180 -3.27 -20.61 7.68
CA GLY A 180 -4.20 -21.67 8.06
C GLY A 180 -5.01 -21.36 9.33
N TYR A 181 -5.32 -22.39 10.13
CA TYR A 181 -6.03 -22.27 11.40
C TYR A 181 -5.09 -21.86 12.52
N TYR A 182 -5.34 -20.70 13.13
CA TYR A 182 -4.52 -20.17 14.22
C TYR A 182 -5.34 -19.35 15.23
N CYS A 183 -4.68 -18.85 16.27
CA CYS A 183 -5.33 -18.00 17.26
C CYS A 183 -5.67 -16.64 16.65
N ALA A 184 -6.96 -16.38 16.53
CA ALA A 184 -7.52 -15.13 16.02
C ALA A 184 -8.21 -14.36 17.14
N THR A 185 -8.18 -13.04 17.05
CA THR A 185 -9.10 -12.22 17.87
C THR A 185 -10.54 -12.59 17.52
N PRO A 186 -11.42 -12.82 18.51
CA PRO A 186 -12.81 -13.13 18.24
C PRO A 186 -13.45 -12.01 17.42
N PRO A 187 -14.28 -12.33 16.42
CA PRO A 187 -15.05 -11.32 15.71
C PRO A 187 -15.89 -10.55 16.73
N ALA A 188 -15.90 -9.22 16.61
CA ALA A 188 -16.72 -8.38 17.47
C ALA A 188 -18.19 -8.84 17.40
N PRO A 189 -18.94 -8.83 18.51
CA PRO A 189 -20.35 -9.17 18.49
C PRO A 189 -21.09 -8.30 17.45
N PRO A 190 -22.17 -8.82 16.82
CA PRO A 190 -22.93 -8.06 15.83
C PRO A 190 -23.34 -6.71 16.41
N ALA A 191 -23.08 -5.64 15.65
CA ALA A 191 -23.48 -4.30 16.05
C ALA A 191 -25.00 -4.25 16.27
N GLU A 192 -25.43 -3.72 17.41
CA GLU A 192 -26.83 -3.32 17.60
C GLU A 192 -27.21 -2.27 16.54
N PRO A 193 -28.49 -2.22 16.09
CA PRO A 193 -28.92 -1.26 15.08
C PRO A 193 -28.63 0.18 15.52
N ASP A 194 -28.11 0.97 14.58
CA ASP A 194 -27.60 2.32 14.85
C ASP A 194 -28.67 3.21 15.52
N PRO A 195 -28.29 3.97 16.58
CA PRO A 195 -29.13 5.05 17.07
C PRO A 195 -29.37 6.08 15.96
N PRO A 196 -30.49 6.83 16.00
CA PRO A 196 -30.83 7.81 14.98
C PRO A 196 -29.68 8.81 14.76
N PRO A 197 -29.50 9.32 13.53
CA PRO A 197 -28.40 10.19 13.19
C PRO A 197 -28.33 11.36 14.16
N ALA A 198 -27.15 11.55 14.76
CA ALA A 198 -26.87 12.69 15.62
C ALA A 198 -27.10 14.00 14.85
N PRO A 199 -27.56 15.07 15.52
CA PRO A 199 -27.72 16.36 14.87
C PRO A 199 -26.38 16.84 14.31
N ASP A 200 -26.45 17.40 13.11
CA ASP A 200 -25.34 17.98 12.35
C ASP A 200 -24.48 18.86 13.27
N PRO A 201 -23.17 18.58 13.46
CA PRO A 201 -22.31 19.49 14.18
C PRO A 201 -22.21 20.74 13.32
N GLY A 202 -22.80 21.84 13.81
CA GLY A 202 -22.76 23.14 13.16
C GLY A 202 -21.33 23.51 12.73
N PRO A 203 -21.20 24.47 11.79
CA PRO A 203 -19.94 24.74 11.10
C PRO A 203 -18.82 24.94 12.12
N GLY A 204 -17.85 24.03 12.10
CA GLY A 204 -16.61 24.17 12.85
C GLY A 204 -15.89 25.46 12.46
N PRO A 205 -14.98 25.95 13.32
CA PRO A 205 -14.20 27.14 12.99
C PRO A 205 -13.51 26.96 11.63
N ALA A 206 -13.45 28.04 10.86
CA ALA A 206 -12.77 28.05 9.56
C ALA A 206 -11.34 27.50 9.73
N PRO A 207 -10.82 26.74 8.74
CA PRO A 207 -9.49 26.16 8.82
C PRO A 207 -8.49 27.29 9.04
N SER A 208 -7.75 27.21 10.15
CA SER A 208 -6.53 28.00 10.34
C SER A 208 -5.56 27.68 9.20
N ASP A 209 -4.78 28.67 8.74
CA ASP A 209 -3.78 28.52 7.68
C ASP A 209 -2.88 27.27 7.85
N GLU A 210 -2.63 26.86 9.10
CA GLU A 210 -1.85 25.66 9.44
C GLU A 210 -2.41 24.35 8.83
N CYS A 211 -3.73 24.24 8.68
CA CYS A 211 -4.40 23.08 8.11
C CYS A 211 -4.65 23.24 6.60
N SER A 212 -3.99 24.17 5.91
CA SER A 212 -4.26 24.44 4.49
C SER A 212 -3.25 23.84 3.51
N ASP A 213 -2.14 23.25 3.99
CA ASP A 213 -1.15 22.62 3.10
C ASP A 213 -1.81 21.46 2.33
N PRO A 214 -1.79 21.48 0.99
CA PRO A 214 -2.56 20.53 0.19
C PRO A 214 -2.04 19.09 0.30
N VAL A 215 -0.74 18.90 0.56
CA VAL A 215 -0.14 17.56 0.68
C VAL A 215 -0.49 16.96 2.02
N GLU A 216 -0.39 17.73 3.09
CA GLU A 216 -0.81 17.30 4.44
C GLU A 216 -2.32 17.07 4.52
N GLN A 217 -3.13 17.92 3.86
CA GLN A 217 -4.58 17.73 3.74
C GLN A 217 -4.95 16.47 2.97
N MET A 218 -4.18 16.10 1.94
CA MET A 218 -4.40 14.84 1.24
C MET A 218 -4.17 13.64 2.17
N VAL A 219 -3.13 13.67 3.01
CA VAL A 219 -2.89 12.62 4.02
C VAL A 219 -4.07 12.50 4.99
N ILE A 220 -4.61 13.62 5.48
CA ILE A 220 -5.77 13.64 6.38
C ILE A 220 -7.01 13.09 5.66
N THR A 221 -7.21 13.45 4.40
CA THR A 221 -8.31 12.96 3.57
C THR A 221 -8.26 11.44 3.42
N LEU A 222 -7.09 10.89 3.09
CA LEU A 222 -6.88 9.44 2.96
C LEU A 222 -7.10 8.71 4.30
N ALA A 223 -6.60 9.28 5.40
CA ALA A 223 -6.86 8.74 6.74
C ALA A 223 -8.38 8.69 7.05
N ASN A 224 -9.11 9.75 6.73
CA ASN A 224 -10.57 9.79 6.93
C ASN A 224 -11.34 8.87 5.99
N GLN A 225 -10.84 8.60 4.77
CA GLN A 225 -11.41 7.58 3.89
C GLN A 225 -11.26 6.17 4.48
N ALA A 226 -10.08 5.83 5.01
CA ALA A 226 -9.84 4.56 5.68
C ALA A 226 -10.75 4.39 6.91
N ARG A 227 -10.92 5.46 7.71
CA ARG A 227 -11.83 5.47 8.87
C ARG A 227 -13.30 5.31 8.47
N ALA A 228 -13.73 5.98 7.40
CA ALA A 228 -15.10 5.86 6.91
C ALA A 228 -15.42 4.42 6.47
N ALA A 229 -14.45 3.70 5.89
CA ALA A 229 -14.62 2.31 5.48
C ALA A 229 -14.92 1.35 6.65
N ILE A 230 -14.57 1.73 7.88
CA ILE A 230 -14.85 0.96 9.11
C ILE A 230 -15.92 1.62 10.01
N GLY A 231 -16.60 2.66 9.53
CA GLY A 231 -17.60 3.39 10.31
C GLY A 231 -17.04 4.26 11.45
N ALA A 232 -15.72 4.51 11.47
CA ALA A 232 -15.11 5.37 12.47
C ALA A 232 -15.34 6.86 12.16
N ARG A 233 -15.53 7.68 13.19
CA ARG A 233 -15.71 9.14 13.06
C ARG A 233 -14.49 9.79 12.41
N ALA A 234 -14.72 10.73 11.48
CA ALA A 234 -13.65 11.50 10.87
C ALA A 234 -12.84 12.32 11.90
N LEU A 235 -11.53 12.39 11.68
CA LEU A 235 -10.58 13.21 12.42
C LEU A 235 -10.65 14.64 11.90
N ALA A 236 -10.70 15.60 12.82
CA ALA A 236 -10.59 17.02 12.52
C ALA A 236 -9.11 17.43 12.50
N CYS A 237 -8.70 18.23 11.50
CA CYS A 237 -7.37 18.81 11.52
C CYS A 237 -7.22 19.75 12.72
N ASP A 238 -6.11 19.62 13.45
CA ASP A 238 -5.77 20.50 14.57
C ASP A 238 -4.46 21.24 14.30
N ALA A 239 -4.51 22.57 14.36
CA ALA A 239 -3.39 23.45 14.05
C ALA A 239 -2.19 23.26 14.99
N LEU A 240 -2.43 22.98 16.27
CA LEU A 240 -1.38 22.74 17.25
C LEU A 240 -0.69 21.41 16.95
N LEU A 241 -1.47 20.35 16.70
CA LEU A 241 -0.91 19.05 16.32
C LEU A 241 -0.12 19.12 15.01
N THR A 242 -0.59 19.87 14.02
CA THR A 242 0.16 20.10 12.77
C THR A 242 1.51 20.77 13.02
N ARG A 243 1.56 21.80 13.87
CA ARG A 243 2.85 22.42 14.26
C ARG A 243 3.78 21.43 14.97
N VAL A 244 3.25 20.60 15.88
CA VAL A 244 4.02 19.55 16.57
C VAL A 244 4.56 18.52 15.57
N ALA A 245 3.72 18.06 14.64
CA ALA A 245 4.09 17.09 13.62
C ALA A 245 5.19 17.64 12.68
N ARG A 246 5.04 18.87 12.19
CA ARG A 246 6.05 19.53 11.34
C ARG A 246 7.37 19.73 12.09
N ALA A 247 7.31 20.16 13.35
CA ALA A 247 8.50 20.32 14.17
C ALA A 247 9.25 19.00 14.35
N HIS A 248 8.54 17.89 14.58
CA HIS A 248 9.18 16.56 14.72
C HIS A 248 9.75 16.06 13.39
N SER A 249 9.02 16.21 12.27
CA SER A 249 9.56 15.92 10.94
C SER A 249 10.84 16.72 10.65
N SER A 250 10.87 17.99 11.04
CA SER A 250 12.05 18.85 10.90
C SER A 250 13.19 18.47 11.83
N ASP A 251 12.89 18.05 13.06
CA ASP A 251 13.90 17.60 14.02
C ASP A 251 14.60 16.32 13.52
N MET A 252 13.82 15.31 13.10
CA MET A 252 14.30 14.07 12.48
C MET A 252 15.18 14.36 11.25
N CYS A 253 14.69 15.26 10.39
CA CYS A 253 15.38 15.74 9.19
C CYS A 253 16.72 16.38 9.55
N ASN A 254 16.72 17.45 10.35
CA ASN A 254 17.89 18.30 10.60
C ASN A 254 18.98 17.60 11.41
N ARG A 255 18.61 16.66 12.28
CA ARG A 255 19.55 15.99 13.20
C ARG A 255 19.84 14.55 12.81
N GLY A 256 19.25 14.06 11.73
CA GLY A 256 19.57 12.77 11.15
C GLY A 256 19.18 11.58 12.02
N PHE A 257 18.00 11.63 12.64
CA PHE A 257 17.42 10.51 13.37
C PHE A 257 16.03 10.15 12.83
N PHE A 258 15.55 8.94 13.16
CA PHE A 258 14.21 8.49 12.82
C PHE A 258 13.66 7.68 13.99
N ASP A 259 12.99 8.35 14.91
CA ASP A 259 12.45 7.78 16.15
C ASP A 259 11.25 8.63 16.63
N HIS A 260 10.34 8.00 17.37
CA HIS A 260 9.25 8.69 18.05
C HIS A 260 9.76 9.58 19.20
N THR A 261 10.87 9.19 19.82
CA THR A 261 11.53 9.93 20.89
C THR A 261 12.64 10.79 20.30
N ASN A 262 12.59 12.10 20.53
CA ASN A 262 13.66 12.96 20.06
C ASN A 262 14.93 12.79 20.94
N PRO A 263 16.10 13.33 20.52
CA PRO A 263 17.33 13.14 21.29
C PRO A 263 17.35 13.82 22.66
N GLU A 264 16.40 14.72 22.95
CA GLU A 264 16.15 15.27 24.29
C GLU A 264 15.35 14.31 25.19
N GLY A 265 14.89 13.17 24.66
CA GLY A 265 14.09 12.18 25.37
C GLY A 265 12.59 12.49 25.37
N MET A 266 12.12 13.48 24.60
CA MET A 266 10.71 13.83 24.52
C MET A 266 9.97 12.86 23.61
N GLN A 267 8.93 12.24 24.15
CA GLN A 267 7.98 11.42 23.42
C GLN A 267 6.89 12.30 22.77
N PRO A 268 6.04 11.76 21.89
CA PRO A 268 5.04 12.56 21.17
C PRO A 268 4.13 13.37 22.11
N TRP A 269 3.68 12.77 23.21
CA TRP A 269 2.86 13.45 24.22
C TRP A 269 3.58 14.56 24.97
N ASP A 270 4.89 14.44 25.20
CA ASP A 270 5.68 15.50 25.81
C ASP A 270 5.78 16.70 24.86
N ARG A 271 5.92 16.45 23.54
CA ARG A 271 5.94 17.51 22.51
C ARG A 271 4.58 18.20 22.38
N ILE A 272 3.48 17.45 22.44
CA ILE A 272 2.12 18.03 22.45
C ILE A 272 1.93 18.90 23.69
N ALA A 273 2.29 18.40 24.88
CA ALA A 273 2.15 19.14 26.13
C ALA A 273 3.02 20.41 26.17
N ALA A 274 4.27 20.32 25.69
CA ALA A 274 5.19 21.46 25.60
C ALA A 274 4.67 22.56 24.65
N ALA A 275 3.91 22.18 23.61
CA ALA A 275 3.23 23.11 22.71
C ALA A 275 1.94 23.71 23.30
N GLY A 276 1.56 23.35 24.53
CA GLY A 276 0.34 23.79 25.21
C GLY A 276 -0.89 22.93 24.90
N GLY A 277 -0.73 21.77 24.26
CA GLY A 277 -1.82 20.85 23.97
C GLY A 277 -2.28 20.09 25.22
N SER A 278 -3.56 19.73 25.25
CA SER A 278 -4.18 18.92 26.30
C SER A 278 -4.91 17.75 25.67
N PHE A 279 -4.72 16.55 26.21
CA PHE A 279 -5.29 15.30 25.68
C PHE A 279 -5.42 14.27 26.81
N ARG A 280 -6.30 13.30 26.64
CA ARG A 280 -6.41 12.10 27.49
C ARG A 280 -5.72 10.91 26.83
N THR A 281 -5.70 10.88 25.50
CA THR A 281 -5.00 9.87 24.71
C THR A 281 -4.34 10.52 23.50
N ALA A 282 -3.19 9.97 23.10
CA ALA A 282 -2.45 10.47 21.95
C ALA A 282 -1.73 9.33 21.23
N GLY A 283 -1.49 9.50 19.93
CA GLY A 283 -0.74 8.57 19.10
C GLY A 283 0.13 9.29 18.07
N GLU A 284 1.12 8.58 17.54
CA GLU A 284 1.98 9.11 16.47
C GLU A 284 2.29 8.03 15.43
N ASN A 285 2.30 8.43 14.16
CA ASN A 285 2.91 7.68 13.08
C ASN A 285 4.04 8.51 12.48
N ILE A 286 5.19 7.90 12.20
CA ILE A 286 6.30 8.53 11.48
C ILE A 286 6.64 7.72 10.23
N ALA A 287 7.15 8.39 9.20
CA ALA A 287 7.67 7.74 7.99
C ALA A 287 8.71 8.65 7.33
N TRP A 288 9.54 8.07 6.46
CA TRP A 288 10.51 8.83 5.68
C TRP A 288 10.76 8.14 4.34
N GLY A 289 11.05 8.93 3.31
CA GLY A 289 11.36 8.46 1.96
C GLY A 289 10.18 8.43 0.99
N GLN A 290 8.93 8.37 1.46
CA GLN A 290 7.74 8.32 0.59
C GLN A 290 7.48 9.68 -0.07
N GLY A 291 7.45 9.72 -1.40
CA GLY A 291 7.40 10.95 -2.19
C GLY A 291 6.04 11.64 -2.22
N SER A 292 4.96 10.93 -1.88
CA SER A 292 3.59 11.45 -1.95
C SER A 292 2.73 11.08 -0.74
N ALA A 293 1.60 11.78 -0.60
CA ALA A 293 0.59 11.53 0.42
C ALA A 293 0.00 10.11 0.32
N GLU A 294 -0.25 9.63 -0.90
CA GLU A 294 -0.77 8.28 -1.18
C GLU A 294 0.25 7.20 -0.81
N GLU A 295 1.53 7.43 -1.12
CA GLU A 295 2.59 6.49 -0.82
C GLU A 295 2.81 6.36 0.69
N VAL A 296 2.88 7.48 1.41
CA VAL A 296 3.04 7.45 2.87
C VAL A 296 1.81 6.86 3.56
N HIS A 297 0.61 7.22 3.11
CA HIS A 297 -0.62 6.66 3.66
C HIS A 297 -0.69 5.15 3.44
N ARG A 298 -0.41 4.66 2.23
CA ARG A 298 -0.36 3.22 1.95
C ARG A 298 0.69 2.51 2.82
N THR A 299 1.84 3.12 3.05
CA THR A 299 2.89 2.58 3.93
C THR A 299 2.39 2.44 5.37
N TRP A 300 1.72 3.46 5.92
CA TRP A 300 1.11 3.37 7.25
C TRP A 300 -0.02 2.34 7.30
N MET A 301 -0.89 2.31 6.28
CA MET A 301 -1.97 1.32 6.24
C MET A 301 -1.42 -0.10 6.13
N ASN A 302 -0.29 -0.35 5.49
CA ASN A 302 0.31 -1.69 5.43
C ASN A 302 1.06 -2.12 6.71
N SER A 303 1.21 -1.22 7.69
CA SER A 303 1.78 -1.54 9.00
C SER A 303 0.68 -1.67 10.06
N PRO A 304 0.53 -2.83 10.73
CA PRO A 304 -0.49 -3.01 11.77
C PRO A 304 -0.39 -1.99 12.91
N GLY A 305 0.83 -1.55 13.27
CA GLY A 305 1.03 -0.52 14.29
C GLY A 305 0.48 0.84 13.87
N HIS A 306 0.83 1.29 12.67
CA HIS A 306 0.40 2.60 12.16
C HIS A 306 -1.07 2.63 11.77
N ARG A 307 -1.58 1.54 11.18
CA ARG A 307 -3.00 1.36 10.86
C ARG A 307 -3.87 1.48 12.11
N ARG A 308 -3.47 0.84 13.22
CA ARG A 308 -4.20 0.95 14.50
C ARG A 308 -4.36 2.39 14.98
N ASN A 309 -3.36 3.25 14.77
CA ASN A 309 -3.50 4.66 15.09
C ASN A 309 -4.50 5.38 14.18
N ILE A 310 -4.43 5.15 12.86
CA ILE A 310 -5.33 5.75 11.88
C ILE A 310 -6.78 5.34 12.10
N GLU A 311 -7.03 4.08 12.45
CA GLU A 311 -8.37 3.49 12.61
C GLU A 311 -8.94 3.63 14.03
N SER A 312 -8.14 4.05 15.01
CA SER A 312 -8.56 4.13 16.41
C SER A 312 -9.76 5.07 16.61
N THR A 313 -10.81 4.56 17.24
CA THR A 313 -11.99 5.34 17.63
C THR A 313 -11.74 6.26 18.83
N ALA A 314 -10.58 6.13 19.48
CA ALA A 314 -10.20 6.95 20.62
C ALA A 314 -9.74 8.37 20.23
N TYR A 315 -9.48 8.64 18.95
CA TYR A 315 -9.01 9.93 18.46
C TYR A 315 -10.11 10.72 17.75
N GLY A 316 -10.09 12.03 17.96
CA GLY A 316 -10.95 13.01 17.31
C GLY A 316 -10.21 14.04 16.46
N HIS A 317 -8.91 14.21 16.69
CA HIS A 317 -8.08 15.23 16.08
C HIS A 317 -6.82 14.63 15.46
N ILE A 318 -6.32 15.25 14.39
CA ILE A 318 -5.09 14.89 13.70
C ILE A 318 -4.29 16.13 13.30
N GLY A 319 -2.98 16.07 13.45
CA GLY A 319 -2.03 16.96 12.78
C GLY A 319 -1.10 16.16 11.89
N VAL A 320 -0.79 16.68 10.71
CA VAL A 320 0.17 16.05 9.79
C VAL A 320 1.27 17.04 9.49
N GLY A 321 2.52 16.57 9.45
CA GLY A 321 3.67 17.41 9.18
C GLY A 321 4.64 16.77 8.20
N LEU A 322 5.06 17.55 7.21
CA LEU A 322 6.05 17.16 6.21
C LEU A 322 7.26 18.09 6.23
N ASP A 323 8.47 17.54 6.28
CA ASP A 323 9.70 18.26 5.97
C ASP A 323 10.59 17.48 5.00
N ARG A 324 11.57 18.12 4.38
CA ARG A 324 12.47 17.50 3.38
C ARG A 324 13.95 17.82 3.66
N CYS A 325 14.75 16.77 3.87
CA CYS A 325 16.21 16.88 4.00
C CYS A 325 16.91 16.26 2.80
N GLY A 326 17.67 17.07 2.05
CA GLY A 326 18.36 16.60 0.84
C GLY A 326 17.41 16.00 -0.20
N GLY A 327 16.19 16.54 -0.31
CA GLY A 327 15.13 16.03 -1.18
C GLY A 327 14.35 14.83 -0.61
N ARG A 328 14.77 14.27 0.53
CA ARG A 328 14.10 13.14 1.16
C ARG A 328 13.01 13.60 2.13
N PRO A 329 11.75 13.16 1.95
CA PRO A 329 10.64 13.57 2.80
C PRO A 329 10.64 12.83 4.14
N TYR A 330 10.25 13.54 5.20
CA TYR A 330 9.99 13.06 6.56
C TYR A 330 8.57 13.44 6.93
N TRP A 331 7.79 12.45 7.37
CA TRP A 331 6.37 12.56 7.63
C TRP A 331 6.08 12.22 9.09
N THR A 332 5.16 12.98 9.69
CA THR A 332 4.63 12.71 11.02
C THR A 332 3.11 12.90 11.00
N GLN A 333 2.35 11.96 11.57
CA GLN A 333 0.95 12.16 11.99
C GLN A 333 0.90 12.15 13.50
N VAL A 334 0.18 13.09 14.10
CA VAL A 334 -0.08 13.14 15.55
C VAL A 334 -1.58 13.13 15.76
N PHE A 335 -2.06 12.32 16.70
CA PHE A 335 -3.48 12.13 16.99
C PHE A 335 -3.79 12.45 18.46
N THR A 336 -4.97 13.01 18.74
CA THR A 336 -5.53 13.14 20.11
C THR A 336 -7.04 12.89 20.12
N ASP A 337 -7.65 12.66 21.29
CA ASP A 337 -9.11 12.60 21.47
C ASP A 337 -9.84 13.90 21.14
#